data_AF-A0A4Y9PFN4-F1
#
_entry.id   AF-A0A4Y9PFN4-F1
#
_cell.length_a   1.000
_cell.length_b   1.000
_cell.length_c   1.000
_cell.angle_alpha   90.00
_cell.angle_beta   90.00
_cell.angle_gamma   90.00
#
_symmetry.space_group_name_H-M   'P 1'
#
loop_
_entity.id
_entity.type
_entity.pdbx_description
1 polymer ?
#
loop_
_entity_poly.entity_id
_entity_poly.type
_entity_poly.pdbx_seq_one_letter_code
_entity_poly.pdbx_strand_id
1 'polypeptide(L)' 'MAAPLAGDRTEHARLIAARGAGLAVPLREMTAASLERLVGDAAPASAAREVAAEIAAMPDPAELVEPLVALTR' A
#
# COMPACT_ATOMS: atom_id res chain seq x y z
N MET A 1 3.93 -7.20 3.08
CA MET A 1 5.34 -6.78 3.22
C MET A 1 5.87 -6.41 1.86
N ALA A 2 6.68 -5.36 1.79
CA ALA A 2 7.30 -4.91 0.56
C ALA A 2 8.81 -4.80 0.76
N ALA A 3 9.57 -5.29 -0.22
CA ALA A 3 11.00 -5.11 -0.27
C ALA A 3 11.34 -3.85 -1.07
N PRO A 4 11.98 -2.82 -0.47
CA PRO A 4 12.49 -1.69 -1.22
C PRO A 4 13.45 -2.17 -2.32
N LEU A 5 13.09 -1.88 -3.57
CA LEU A 5 13.84 -2.23 -4.78
C LEU A 5 13.84 -1.03 -5.74
N ALA A 6 14.57 -1.14 -6.85
CA ALA A 6 14.63 -0.09 -7.87
C ALA A 6 13.24 0.35 -8.36
N GLY A 7 13.15 1.63 -8.73
CA GLY A 7 11.93 2.31 -9.14
C GLY A 7 10.99 2.58 -7.97
N ASP A 8 9.69 2.67 -8.27
CA ASP A 8 8.65 3.09 -7.32
C ASP A 8 8.46 2.09 -6.17
N ARG A 9 9.00 0.88 -6.27
CA ARG A 9 8.90 -0.14 -5.22
C ARG A 9 9.50 0.31 -3.89
N THR A 10 10.56 1.11 -3.91
CA THR A 10 11.10 1.71 -2.68
C THR A 10 10.12 2.68 -2.06
N GLU A 11 9.48 3.51 -2.88
CA GLU A 11 8.56 4.52 -2.38
C GLU A 11 7.26 3.91 -1.90
N HIS A 12 6.69 2.96 -2.66
CA HIS A 12 5.52 2.19 -2.23
C HIS A 12 5.79 1.44 -0.91
N ALA A 13 6.97 0.84 -0.74
CA ALA A 13 7.32 0.19 0.52
C ALA A 13 7.30 1.20 1.69
N ARG A 14 7.86 2.40 1.50
CA ARG A 14 7.83 3.46 2.52
C ARG A 14 6.41 3.91 2.83
N LEU A 15 5.57 4.13 1.82
CA LEU A 15 4.18 4.54 2.02
C LEU A 15 3.37 3.48 2.79
N ILE A 16 3.54 2.20 2.43
CA ILE A 16 2.92 1.08 3.15
C ILE A 16 3.33 1.06 4.62
N ALA A 17 4.62 1.20 4.90
CA ALA A 17 5.14 1.22 6.27
C ALA A 17 4.69 2.47 7.05
N ALA A 18 4.69 3.65 6.41
CA ALA A 18 4.25 4.90 7.01
C ALA A 18 2.77 4.88 7.39
N ARG A 19 1.92 4.21 6.60
CA ARG A 19 0.51 3.98 6.91
C ARG A 19 0.28 2.87 7.95
N GLY A 20 1.34 2.15 8.32
CA GLY A 20 1.25 0.98 9.22
C GLY A 20 0.60 -0.24 8.57
N ALA A 21 0.32 -0.23 7.26
CA ALA A 21 -0.38 -1.30 6.54
C ALA A 21 0.54 -2.48 6.17
N GLY A 22 1.79 -2.47 6.62
CA GLY A 22 2.75 -3.52 6.36
C GLY A 22 4.16 -3.16 6.81
N LEU A 23 5.11 -4.02 6.45
CA LEU A 23 6.52 -3.85 6.76
C LEU A 23 7.31 -3.54 5.48
N ALA A 24 8.22 -2.57 5.58
CA ALA A 24 9.24 -2.27 4.57
C ALA A 24 10.59 -2.77 5.06
N VAL A 25 11.01 -3.94 4.58
CA VAL A 25 12.26 -4.58 5.01
C VAL A 25 13.11 -4.86 3.77
N PRO A 26 14.36 -4.38 3.70
CA PRO A 26 15.27 -4.75 2.62
C PRO A 26 15.45 -6.27 2.54
N LEU A 27 15.50 -6.85 1.34
CA LEU A 27 15.60 -8.32 1.18
C LEU A 27 16.77 -8.94 1.94
N ARG A 28 17.92 -8.27 1.95
CA ARG A 28 19.13 -8.72 2.66
C ARG A 28 18.98 -8.73 4.19
N GLU A 29 17.99 -8.02 4.73
CA GLU A 29 17.68 -7.89 6.16
C GLU A 29 16.42 -8.67 6.53
N MET A 30 15.80 -9.37 5.57
CA MET A 30 14.57 -10.11 5.80
C MET A 30 14.86 -11.42 6.54
N THR A 31 14.13 -11.62 7.63
CA THR A 31 14.29 -12.78 8.53
C THR A 31 12.95 -13.48 8.75
N ALA A 32 12.97 -14.68 9.34
CA ALA A 32 11.76 -15.38 9.78
C ALA A 32 10.94 -14.51 10.76
N ALA A 33 11.59 -13.84 11.71
CA ALA A 33 10.92 -12.94 12.65
C ALA A 33 10.17 -11.78 11.95
N SER A 34 10.69 -11.27 10.84
CA SER A 34 9.98 -10.27 10.02
C SER A 34 8.69 -10.83 9.42
N LEU A 35 8.69 -12.09 8.99
CA LEU A 35 7.50 -12.78 8.47
C LEU A 35 6.51 -13.12 9.59
N GLU A 36 6.98 -13.64 10.71
CA GLU A 36 6.18 -13.94 11.90
C GLU A 36 5.46 -12.70 12.41
N ARG A 37 6.16 -11.56 12.48
CA ARG A 37 5.53 -10.28 12.83
C ARG A 37 4.47 -9.87 11.81
N LEU A 38 4.73 -10.03 10.51
CA LEU A 38 3.77 -9.66 9.48
C LEU A 38 2.45 -10.45 9.58
N VAL A 39 2.54 -11.75 9.91
CA VAL A 39 1.35 -12.63 9.97
C VAL A 39 0.72 -12.70 11.35
N GLY A 40 1.50 -12.48 12.41
CA GLY A 40 1.06 -12.59 13.80
C GLY A 40 0.57 -11.29 14.42
N ASP A 41 1.02 -10.13 13.93
CA ASP A 41 0.52 -8.83 14.38
C ASP A 41 -0.78 -8.48 13.62
N ALA A 42 -1.84 -8.18 14.38
CA ALA A 42 -3.11 -7.78 13.81
C ALA A 42 -3.11 -6.32 13.29
N ALA A 43 -2.18 -5.48 13.76
CA ALA A 43 -2.16 -4.06 13.42
C ALA A 43 -1.94 -3.81 11.91
N PRO A 44 -0.96 -4.43 11.22
CA PRO A 44 -0.81 -4.30 9.78
C PRO A 44 -2.05 -4.71 8.98
N ALA A 45 -2.72 -5.79 9.39
CA ALA A 45 -3.95 -6.25 8.75
C ALA A 45 -5.12 -5.28 8.95
N SER A 46 -5.22 -4.66 10.13
CA SER A 46 -6.22 -3.62 10.40
C SER A 46 -6.01 -2.39 9.53
N ALA A 47 -4.80 -1.83 9.54
CA ALA A 47 -4.47 -0.66 8.73
C ALA A 47 -4.62 -0.93 7.22
N ALA A 48 -4.26 -2.13 6.75
CA ALA A 48 -4.48 -2.53 5.36
C ALA A 48 -5.97 -2.55 4.98
N ARG A 49 -6.86 -2.98 5.89
CA ARG A 49 -8.31 -2.96 5.65
C ARG A 49 -8.87 -1.53 5.61
N GLU A 50 -8.33 -0.62 6.41
CA GLU A 50 -8.70 0.80 6.35
C GLU A 50 -8.34 1.41 4.99
N VAL A 51 -7.11 1.15 4.51
CA VAL A 51 -6.68 1.60 3.17
C VAL A 51 -7.53 0.95 2.07
N ALA A 52 -7.88 -0.33 2.21
CA ALA A 52 -8.76 -1.00 1.26
C ALA A 52 -10.17 -0.36 1.23
N ALA A 53 -10.71 0.03 2.39
CA ALA A 53 -11.97 0.75 2.48
C ALA A 53 -11.89 2.14 1.85
N GLU A 54 -10.78 2.86 2.04
CA GLU A 54 -10.50 4.14 1.39
C GLU A 54 -10.48 4.01 -0.15
N ILE A 55 -9.80 2.98 -0.67
CA ILE A 55 -9.77 2.67 -2.11
C ILE A 55 -11.16 2.31 -2.63
N ALA A 56 -11.92 1.51 -1.89
CA ALA A 56 -13.28 1.12 -2.28
C ALA A 56 -14.28 2.29 -2.28
N ALA A 57 -13.98 3.37 -1.56
CA ALA A 57 -14.76 4.59 -1.55
C ALA A 57 -14.34 5.58 -2.67
N MET A 58 -13.29 5.28 -3.45
CA MET A 58 -12.93 6.09 -4.60
C MET A 58 -14.02 6.01 -5.69
N PRO A 59 -14.21 7.07 -6.49
CA PRO A 59 -15.18 7.06 -7.58
C PRO A 59 -14.94 5.89 -8.55
N ASP A 60 -16.03 5.34 -9.08
CA ASP A 60 -15.91 4.35 -10.14
C ASP A 60 -15.22 5.00 -11.36
N PRO A 61 -14.30 4.29 -12.05
CA PRO A 61 -13.62 4.85 -13.21
C PRO A 61 -14.56 5.44 -14.27
N ALA A 62 -15.77 4.89 -14.45
CA ALA A 62 -16.76 5.42 -15.39
C ALA A 62 -17.26 6.82 -15.00
N GLU A 63 -17.35 7.12 -13.70
CA GLU A 63 -17.79 8.42 -13.17
C GLU A 63 -16.75 9.52 -13.43
N LEU A 64 -15.49 9.14 -13.68
CA LEU A 64 -14.38 10.07 -13.90
C LEU A 64 -14.19 10.47 -15.36
N VAL A 65 -14.79 9.74 -16.32
CA VAL A 65 -14.56 9.96 -17.76
C VAL A 65 -14.97 11.36 -18.20
N GLU A 66 -16.21 11.76 -17.92
CA GLU A 66 -16.75 13.07 -18.32
C GLU A 66 -15.97 14.24 -17.69
N PRO A 67 -15.70 14.26 -16.35
CA PRO A 67 -14.86 15.28 -15.74
C PRO A 67 -13.47 15.39 -16.37
N LEU A 68 -12.82 14.26 -16.68
CA LEU A 68 -11.47 14.26 -17.25
C LEU A 68 -11.44 14.78 -18.69
N VAL A 69 -12.43 14.42 -19.51
CA VAL A 69 -12.57 14.93 -20.90
C VAL A 69 -12.80 16.44 -20.90
N ALA A 70 -13.53 16.97 -19.92
CA ALA A 70 -13.77 18.40 -19.81
C ALA A 70 -12.47 19.21 -19.53
N LEU A 71 -11.44 18.61 -18.92
CA LEU A 71 -10.16 19.28 -18.62
C LEU A 71 -9.23 19.45 -19.83
N THR A 72 -9.48 18.73 -20.92
CA THR A 72 -8.64 18.78 -22.14
C THR A 72 -9.19 19.71 -23.21
N ARG A 73 -10.25 20.46 -22.91
CA ARG A 73 -10.91 21.43 -23.81
C ARG A 73 -10.60 22.85 -23.37
#